data_AF-A0A239P8I3-F1
#
_entry.id   AF-A0A239P8I3-F1
#
_cell.length_a   1.000
_cell.length_b   1.000
_cell.length_c   1.000
_cell.angle_alpha   90.00
_cell.angle_beta   90.00
_cell.angle_gamma   90.00
#
_symmetry.space_group_name_H-M   'P 1'
#
loop_
_entity.id
_entity.type
_entity.pdbx_description
1 polymer ?
#
loop_
_entity_poly.entity_id
_entity_poly.type
_entity_poly.pdbx_seq_one_letter_code
_entity_poly.pdbx_strand_id
1 'polypeptide(L)'
;MATKSAGAPPRPVAIASVLLAGAAVLGVLDVIVTRLAIGHFDDAAPGALRVLVEQAVDDADVWVDQMRGALNVNVVVAAFVIVVFGVLAVAIRRRSRAARVAVWVAALAAVCLLGVGIANNPEFAPTDGTDPVVQAAWDRLLPGWYSAVRSFLTAGELLTVLIPSLLLLRTAASEYYRPQLIEPGLGAILAAREARQAREEQPPPAG
;
A
#
# COMPACT_ATOMS: atom_id res chain seq x y z
N MET A 1 33.81 24.22 3.39
CA MET A 1 32.89 23.16 2.90
C MET A 1 31.79 23.00 3.95
N ALA A 2 30.66 23.69 3.81
CA ALA A 2 29.57 23.62 4.78
C ALA A 2 28.64 22.46 4.39
N THR A 3 28.70 21.36 5.13
CA THR A 3 27.70 20.30 5.04
C THR A 3 26.38 20.87 5.50
N LYS A 4 25.52 21.26 4.55
CA LYS A 4 24.13 21.67 4.80
C LYS A 4 23.47 20.52 5.55
N SER A 5 23.28 20.68 6.86
CA SER A 5 22.57 19.73 7.71
C SER A 5 21.33 19.28 6.95
N ALA A 6 21.15 17.97 6.77
CA ALA A 6 19.97 17.41 6.16
C ALA A 6 18.75 17.82 6.99
N GLY A 7 18.19 19.00 6.68
CA GLY A 7 17.11 19.61 7.45
C GLY A 7 15.95 18.64 7.55
N ALA A 8 15.31 18.65 8.73
CA ALA A 8 14.17 17.80 9.07
C ALA A 8 13.18 17.70 7.89
N PRO A 9 12.60 16.50 7.64
CA PRO A 9 11.67 16.32 6.53
C PRO A 9 10.50 17.32 6.65
N PRO A 10 10.01 17.87 5.52
CA PRO A 10 8.85 18.74 5.51
C PRO A 10 7.67 18.06 6.24
N ARG A 11 6.88 18.84 6.99
CA ARG A 11 5.70 18.35 7.72
C ARG A 11 4.80 17.41 6.88
N PRO A 12 4.50 17.68 5.58
CA PRO A 12 3.71 16.77 4.76
C PRO A 12 4.34 15.39 4.57
N VAL A 13 5.67 15.31 4.43
CA VAL A 13 6.41 14.04 4.27
C VAL A 13 6.43 13.26 5.58
N ALA A 14 6.57 13.96 6.71
CA ALA A 14 6.50 13.33 8.02
C ALA A 14 5.10 12.75 8.30
N ILE A 15 4.03 13.50 8.02
CA ILE A 15 2.65 13.03 8.15
C ILE A 15 2.40 11.84 7.22
N ALA A 16 2.84 11.92 5.96
CA ALA A 16 2.68 10.82 5.01
C ALA A 16 3.41 9.55 5.48
N SER A 17 4.63 9.67 6.01
CA SER A 17 5.38 8.54 6.60
C SER A 17 4.64 7.90 7.77
N VAL A 18 4.02 8.70 8.66
CA VAL A 18 3.22 8.19 9.77
C VAL A 18 1.94 7.51 9.28
N LEU A 19 1.27 8.06 8.27
CA LEU A 19 0.07 7.46 7.69
C LEU A 19 0.37 6.12 7.00
N LEU A 20 1.48 6.03 6.25
CA LEU A 20 1.93 4.77 5.63
C LEU A 20 2.33 3.72 6.67
N ALA A 21 2.96 4.14 7.78
CA ALA A 21 3.21 3.25 8.90
C ALA A 21 1.89 2.79 9.56
N GLY A 22 0.91 3.69 9.68
CA GLY A 22 -0.44 3.37 10.12
C GLY A 22 -1.12 2.33 9.22
N ALA A 23 -0.99 2.44 7.89
CA ALA A 23 -1.48 1.44 6.95
C ALA A 23 -0.86 0.06 7.19
N ALA A 24 0.44 -0.02 7.48
CA ALA A 24 1.08 -1.28 7.83
C ALA A 24 0.55 -1.86 9.16
N VAL A 25 0.26 -1.02 10.15
CA VAL A 25 -0.36 -1.47 11.42
C VAL A 25 -1.78 -1.99 11.18
N LEU A 26 -2.58 -1.30 10.34
CA LEU A 26 -3.91 -1.77 9.96
C LEU A 26 -3.82 -3.12 9.24
N GLY A 27 -2.87 -3.29 8.32
CA GLY A 27 -2.64 -4.57 7.65
C GLY A 27 -2.27 -5.69 8.63
N VAL A 28 -1.51 -5.41 9.70
CA VAL A 28 -1.22 -6.40 10.75
C VAL A 28 -2.50 -6.79 11.51
N LEU A 29 -3.33 -5.82 11.87
CA LEU A 29 -4.62 -6.09 12.51
C LEU A 29 -5.53 -6.91 11.60
N ASP A 30 -5.53 -6.59 10.30
CA ASP A 30 -6.29 -7.30 9.28
C ASP A 30 -5.85 -8.76 9.16
N VAL A 31 -4.54 -9.03 9.11
CA VAL A 31 -4.01 -10.41 9.16
C VAL A 31 -4.46 -11.15 10.43
N ILE A 32 -4.39 -10.50 11.60
CA ILE A 32 -4.80 -11.13 12.87
C ILE A 32 -6.29 -11.48 12.82
N VAL A 33 -7.13 -10.53 12.41
CA VAL A 33 -8.58 -10.71 12.30
C VAL A 33 -8.93 -11.82 11.32
N THR A 34 -8.34 -11.81 10.12
CA THR A 34 -8.56 -12.87 9.12
C THR A 34 -8.07 -14.23 9.61
N ARG A 35 -6.95 -14.30 10.34
CA ARG A 35 -6.49 -15.55 10.95
C ARG A 35 -7.44 -16.08 12.02
N LEU A 36 -7.99 -15.21 12.86
CA LEU A 36 -9.01 -15.59 13.85
C LEU A 36 -10.31 -16.06 13.17
N ALA A 37 -10.67 -15.44 12.05
CA ALA A 37 -11.81 -15.85 11.25
C ALA A 37 -11.57 -17.22 10.58
N ILE A 38 -10.38 -17.48 10.04
CA ILE A 38 -10.00 -18.79 9.50
C ILE A 38 -10.06 -19.86 10.60
N GLY A 39 -9.62 -19.56 11.82
CA GLY A 39 -9.74 -20.50 12.95
C GLY A 39 -11.19 -20.90 13.22
N HIS A 40 -12.09 -19.91 13.32
CA HIS A 40 -13.53 -20.18 13.47
C HIS A 40 -14.12 -20.92 12.26
N PHE A 41 -13.69 -20.55 11.05
CA PHE A 41 -14.13 -21.19 9.82
C PHE A 41 -13.74 -22.67 9.80
N ASP A 42 -12.49 -23.00 10.13
CA ASP A 42 -12.00 -24.38 10.15
C ASP A 42 -12.75 -25.23 11.19
N ASP A 43 -13.11 -24.63 12.34
CA ASP A 43 -13.91 -25.29 13.38
C ASP A 43 -15.38 -25.48 12.95
N ALA A 44 -15.97 -24.52 12.23
CA ALA A 44 -17.37 -24.53 11.80
C ALA A 44 -17.62 -25.25 10.46
N ALA A 45 -16.59 -25.38 9.62
CA ALA A 45 -16.67 -25.91 8.25
C ALA A 45 -17.29 -27.31 8.17
N PRO A 46 -16.97 -28.29 9.05
CA PRO A 46 -17.60 -29.61 9.00
C PRO A 46 -19.11 -29.55 9.21
N GLY A 47 -19.58 -28.65 10.09
CA GLY A 47 -21.00 -28.45 10.37
C GLY A 47 -21.73 -27.76 9.22
N ALA A 48 -21.11 -26.75 8.61
CA ALA A 48 -21.67 -26.06 7.46
C ALA A 48 -21.71 -26.95 6.21
N LEU A 49 -20.65 -27.72 5.95
CA LEU A 49 -20.60 -28.67 4.83
C LEU A 49 -21.74 -29.70 4.93
N ARG A 50 -22.02 -30.20 6.14
CA ARG A 50 -23.13 -31.10 6.39
C ARG A 50 -24.48 -30.48 6.01
N VAL A 51 -24.71 -29.21 6.38
CA VAL A 51 -25.94 -28.49 6.03
C VAL A 51 -26.05 -28.29 4.51
N LEU A 52 -24.95 -27.89 3.85
CA LEU A 52 -24.93 -27.67 2.40
C LEU A 52 -25.24 -28.96 1.62
N VAL A 53 -24.68 -30.09 2.06
CA VAL A 53 -24.97 -31.42 1.49
C VAL A 53 -26.41 -31.84 1.78
N GLU A 54 -26.92 -31.62 3.00
CA GLU A 54 -28.33 -31.90 3.35
C GLU A 54 -29.31 -31.06 2.52
N GLN A 55 -28.91 -29.87 2.07
CA GLN A 55 -29.70 -28.99 1.21
C GLN A 55 -29.46 -29.21 -0.30
N ALA A 56 -28.72 -30.25 -0.68
CA ALA A 56 -28.41 -30.61 -2.06
C ALA A 56 -27.77 -29.46 -2.88
N VAL A 57 -26.91 -28.67 -2.23
CA VAL A 57 -26.07 -27.69 -2.93
C VAL A 57 -25.01 -28.47 -3.71
N ASP A 58 -25.02 -28.32 -5.04
CA ASP A 58 -24.00 -28.91 -5.91
C ASP A 58 -22.60 -28.38 -5.52
N ASP A 59 -21.60 -29.27 -5.53
CA ASP A 59 -20.19 -28.96 -5.27
C ASP A 59 -19.92 -28.22 -3.94
N ALA A 60 -20.64 -28.57 -2.87
CA ALA A 60 -20.50 -27.95 -1.55
C ALA A 60 -19.06 -28.00 -0.98
N ASP A 61 -18.31 -29.06 -1.27
CA ASP A 61 -16.90 -29.22 -0.92
C ASP A 61 -16.01 -28.22 -1.67
N VAL A 62 -16.22 -28.08 -2.98
CA VAL A 62 -15.52 -27.08 -3.82
C VAL A 62 -15.80 -25.68 -3.32
N TRP A 63 -17.03 -25.39 -2.91
CA TRP A 63 -17.43 -24.08 -2.38
C TRP A 63 -16.70 -23.76 -1.05
N VAL A 64 -16.63 -24.71 -0.11
CA VAL A 64 -15.89 -24.54 1.16
C VAL A 64 -14.39 -24.32 0.89
N ASP A 65 -13.81 -25.07 -0.04
CA ASP A 65 -12.40 -24.93 -0.42
C ASP A 65 -12.12 -23.59 -1.11
N GLN A 66 -13.00 -23.13 -1.99
CA GLN A 66 -12.92 -21.79 -2.59
C GLN A 66 -12.97 -20.69 -1.53
N MET A 67 -13.84 -20.85 -0.53
CA MET A 67 -13.96 -19.89 0.57
C MET A 67 -12.68 -19.80 1.38
N ARG A 68 -12.13 -20.95 1.73
CA ARG A 68 -10.85 -21.06 2.43
C ARG A 68 -9.71 -20.46 1.60
N GLY A 69 -9.74 -20.68 0.29
CA GLY A 69 -8.85 -20.05 -0.68
C GLY A 69 -8.93 -18.52 -0.64
N ALA A 70 -10.13 -17.96 -0.67
CA ALA A 70 -10.36 -16.51 -0.62
C ALA A 70 -9.85 -15.88 0.69
N LEU A 71 -10.10 -16.53 1.84
CA LEU A 71 -9.57 -16.11 3.14
C LEU A 71 -8.03 -16.10 3.16
N ASN A 72 -7.40 -17.13 2.59
CA ASN A 72 -5.94 -17.19 2.48
C ASN A 72 -5.37 -16.12 1.54
N VAL A 73 -6.04 -15.86 0.41
CA VAL A 73 -5.67 -14.76 -0.50
C VAL A 73 -5.72 -13.43 0.22
N ASN A 74 -6.74 -13.19 1.06
CA ASN A 74 -6.83 -11.96 1.87
C ASN A 74 -5.65 -11.82 2.83
N VAL A 75 -5.20 -12.90 3.48
CA VAL A 75 -3.99 -12.87 4.33
C VAL A 75 -2.74 -12.51 3.51
N VAL A 76 -2.59 -13.07 2.30
CA VAL A 76 -1.46 -12.78 1.42
C VAL A 76 -1.47 -11.32 0.97
N VAL A 77 -2.64 -10.79 0.60
CA VAL A 77 -2.81 -9.38 0.23
C VAL A 77 -2.47 -8.46 1.39
N ALA A 78 -2.98 -8.74 2.60
CA ALA A 78 -2.68 -7.96 3.79
C ALA A 78 -1.18 -8.01 4.15
N ALA A 79 -0.53 -9.17 4.04
CA ALA A 79 0.93 -9.30 4.17
C ALA A 79 1.69 -8.45 3.15
N PHE A 80 1.25 -8.43 1.89
CA PHE A 80 1.84 -7.58 0.86
C PHE A 80 1.70 -6.09 1.21
N VAL A 81 0.52 -5.66 1.65
CA VAL A 81 0.25 -4.28 2.13
C VAL A 81 1.21 -3.91 3.26
N ILE A 82 1.39 -4.76 4.27
CA ILE A 82 2.31 -4.54 5.39
C ILE A 82 3.73 -4.29 4.88
N VAL A 83 4.24 -5.19 4.02
CA VAL A 83 5.62 -5.11 3.53
C VAL A 83 5.82 -3.87 2.67
N VAL A 84 4.95 -3.64 1.71
CA VAL A 84 5.07 -2.51 0.77
C VAL A 84 4.96 -1.19 1.52
N PHE A 85 3.90 -0.99 2.32
CA PHE A 85 3.72 0.28 3.01
C PHE A 85 4.71 0.49 4.15
N GLY A 86 5.15 -0.57 4.83
CA GLY A 86 6.23 -0.50 5.81
C GLY A 86 7.55 -0.04 5.18
N VAL A 87 7.93 -0.60 4.03
CA VAL A 87 9.13 -0.19 3.29
C VAL A 87 8.98 1.24 2.77
N LEU A 88 7.82 1.60 2.22
CA LEU A 88 7.53 2.94 1.72
C LEU A 88 7.55 4.00 2.83
N ALA A 89 7.05 3.69 4.03
CA ALA A 89 7.07 4.60 5.17
C ALA A 89 8.49 5.05 5.54
N VAL A 90 9.48 4.17 5.33
CA VAL A 90 10.91 4.49 5.52
C VAL A 90 11.49 5.14 4.26
N ALA A 91 11.20 4.61 3.08
CA ALA A 91 11.76 5.07 1.81
C ALA A 91 11.35 6.50 1.46
N ILE A 92 10.15 6.93 1.84
CA ILE A 92 9.63 8.28 1.58
C ILE A 92 10.41 9.38 2.29
N ARG A 93 11.16 9.04 3.34
CA ARG A 93 12.06 9.97 4.04
C ARG A 93 13.33 10.24 3.23
N ARG A 94 13.61 9.45 2.19
CA ARG A 94 14.74 9.66 1.28
C ARG A 94 14.34 10.70 0.22
N ARG A 95 15.20 11.69 -0.05
CA ARG A 95 15.01 12.75 -1.08
C ARG A 95 15.12 12.22 -2.52
N SER A 96 14.42 11.14 -2.87
CA SER A 96 14.47 10.56 -4.23
C SER A 96 13.13 10.73 -4.95
N ARG A 97 13.18 11.12 -6.22
CA ARG A 97 11.99 11.16 -7.09
C ARG A 97 11.38 9.76 -7.26
N ALA A 98 12.22 8.73 -7.27
CA ALA A 98 11.80 7.34 -7.36
C ALA A 98 10.88 6.93 -6.18
N ALA A 99 11.16 7.41 -4.96
CA ALA A 99 10.30 7.13 -3.80
C ALA A 99 8.88 7.68 -3.99
N ARG A 100 8.73 8.87 -4.57
CA ARG A 100 7.41 9.45 -4.84
C ARG A 100 6.64 8.61 -5.85
N VAL A 101 7.28 8.18 -6.95
CA VAL A 101 6.63 7.33 -7.97
C VAL A 101 6.26 5.97 -7.36
N ALA A 102 7.16 5.37 -6.58
CA ALA A 102 6.89 4.10 -5.91
C ALA A 102 5.66 4.15 -5.00
N VAL A 103 5.45 5.27 -4.28
CA VAL A 103 4.24 5.46 -3.46
C VAL A 103 2.97 5.49 -4.30
N TRP A 104 2.97 6.16 -5.44
CA TRP A 104 1.81 6.19 -6.33
C TRP A 104 1.50 4.82 -6.94
N VAL A 105 2.53 4.11 -7.39
CA VAL A 105 2.37 2.76 -7.95
C VAL A 105 1.86 1.80 -6.88
N ALA A 106 2.43 1.84 -5.68
CA ALA A 106 1.99 1.02 -4.55
C ALA A 106 0.56 1.36 -4.11
N ALA A 107 0.20 2.64 -4.07
CA ALA A 107 -1.15 3.08 -3.73
C ALA A 107 -2.17 2.55 -4.75
N LEU A 108 -1.88 2.66 -6.05
CA LEU A 108 -2.76 2.13 -7.10
C LEU A 108 -2.89 0.60 -6.99
N ALA A 109 -1.78 -0.11 -6.79
CA ALA A 109 -1.80 -1.56 -6.63
C ALA A 109 -2.61 -1.97 -5.39
N ALA A 110 -2.43 -1.30 -4.26
CA ALA A 110 -3.19 -1.56 -3.05
C ALA A 110 -4.68 -1.30 -3.23
N VAL A 111 -5.07 -0.18 -3.87
CA VAL A 111 -6.48 0.11 -4.17
C VAL A 111 -7.08 -0.96 -5.08
N CYS A 112 -6.36 -1.42 -6.11
CA CYS A 112 -6.82 -2.51 -6.96
C CYS A 112 -6.98 -3.82 -6.19
N LEU A 113 -6.00 -4.20 -5.38
CA LEU A 113 -6.05 -5.45 -4.61
C LEU A 113 -7.16 -5.44 -3.55
N LEU A 114 -7.28 -4.35 -2.79
CA LEU A 114 -8.34 -4.16 -1.82
C LEU A 114 -9.71 -4.09 -2.50
N GLY A 115 -9.81 -3.43 -3.65
CA GLY A 115 -11.02 -3.37 -4.45
C GLY A 115 -11.48 -4.73 -4.96
N VAL A 116 -10.56 -5.56 -5.45
CA VAL A 116 -10.86 -6.95 -5.83
C VAL A 116 -11.28 -7.77 -4.61
N GLY A 117 -10.64 -7.58 -3.46
CA GLY A 117 -11.03 -8.22 -2.20
C GLY A 117 -12.46 -7.87 -1.76
N ILE A 118 -12.87 -6.60 -1.91
CA ILE A 118 -14.24 -6.16 -1.63
C ILE A 118 -15.22 -6.75 -2.64
N ALA A 119 -14.89 -6.72 -3.94
CA ALA A 119 -15.76 -7.21 -5.00
C ALA A 119 -16.00 -8.72 -4.93
N ASN A 120 -15.01 -9.48 -4.47
CA ASN A 120 -15.14 -10.93 -4.25
C ASN A 120 -15.80 -11.28 -2.92
N ASN A 121 -16.16 -10.28 -2.10
CA ASN A 121 -16.82 -10.52 -0.84
C ASN A 121 -18.33 -10.67 -1.10
N PRO A 122 -18.93 -11.83 -0.81
CA PRO A 122 -20.32 -12.12 -1.16
C PRO A 122 -21.33 -11.23 -0.42
N GLU A 123 -20.91 -10.58 0.67
CA GLU A 123 -21.70 -9.57 1.38
C GLU A 123 -21.95 -8.29 0.54
N PHE A 124 -21.02 -7.94 -0.36
CA PHE A 124 -21.08 -6.72 -1.19
C PHE A 124 -21.42 -6.98 -2.65
N ALA A 125 -21.27 -8.23 -3.09
CA ALA A 125 -21.75 -8.69 -4.38
C ALA A 125 -22.91 -9.67 -4.18
N PRO A 126 -24.14 -9.19 -3.88
CA PRO A 126 -25.32 -9.99 -4.12
C PRO A 126 -25.37 -10.16 -5.65
N THR A 127 -24.77 -11.25 -6.14
CA THR A 127 -25.05 -11.69 -7.50
C THR A 127 -26.53 -11.96 -7.52
N ASP A 128 -27.26 -11.33 -8.44
CA ASP A 128 -28.69 -11.57 -8.64
C ASP A 128 -28.91 -13.11 -8.71
N GLY A 129 -29.42 -13.70 -7.63
CA GLY A 129 -29.52 -15.16 -7.47
C GLY A 129 -28.58 -15.83 -6.47
N THR A 130 -27.90 -15.10 -5.57
CA THR A 130 -27.21 -15.73 -4.43
C THR A 130 -28.26 -16.46 -3.60
N ASP A 131 -28.25 -17.78 -3.66
CA ASP A 131 -29.21 -18.66 -2.99
C ASP A 131 -29.25 -18.30 -1.48
N PRO A 132 -30.43 -18.06 -0.87
CA PRO A 132 -30.56 -17.85 0.57
C PRO A 132 -29.81 -18.88 1.41
N VAL A 133 -29.62 -20.10 0.87
CA VAL A 133 -28.81 -21.17 1.46
C VAL A 133 -27.33 -20.76 1.61
N VAL A 134 -26.74 -20.14 0.59
CA VAL A 134 -25.34 -19.69 0.60
C VAL A 134 -25.12 -18.56 1.59
N GLN A 135 -26.07 -17.64 1.71
CA GLN A 135 -26.02 -16.57 2.70
C GLN A 135 -26.16 -17.11 4.13
N ALA A 136 -27.07 -18.06 4.36
CA ALA A 136 -27.23 -18.72 5.65
C ALA A 136 -26.02 -19.58 6.04
N ALA A 137 -25.34 -20.20 5.07
CA ALA A 137 -24.08 -20.90 5.30
C ALA A 137 -22.98 -19.91 5.71
N TRP A 138 -22.92 -18.75 5.06
CA TRP A 138 -21.99 -17.67 5.39
C TRP A 138 -22.11 -17.17 6.82
N ASP A 139 -23.33 -16.84 7.25
CA ASP A 139 -23.61 -16.35 8.60
C ASP A 139 -23.26 -17.37 9.70
N ARG A 140 -23.20 -18.65 9.35
CA ARG A 140 -22.80 -19.74 10.26
C ARG A 140 -21.30 -20.01 10.25
N LEU A 141 -20.65 -19.78 9.11
CA LEU A 141 -19.24 -20.09 8.90
C LEU A 141 -18.31 -19.01 9.45
N LEU A 142 -18.71 -17.76 9.36
CA LEU A 142 -17.93 -16.65 9.88
C LEU A 142 -18.56 -16.02 11.11
N PRO A 143 -17.74 -15.49 12.04
CA PRO A 143 -18.27 -14.71 13.13
C PRO A 143 -18.99 -13.46 12.61
N GLY A 144 -20.20 -13.16 13.09
CA GLY A 144 -20.97 -11.99 12.62
C GLY A 144 -20.29 -10.63 12.82
N TRP A 145 -19.23 -10.55 13.65
CA TRP A 145 -18.41 -9.34 13.80
C TRP A 145 -17.36 -9.18 12.69
N TYR A 146 -17.01 -10.26 11.98
CA TYR A 146 -15.91 -10.27 11.01
C TYR A 146 -16.15 -9.29 9.86
N SER A 147 -17.34 -9.33 9.26
CA SER A 147 -17.77 -8.41 8.20
C SER A 147 -17.51 -6.95 8.57
N ALA A 148 -18.11 -6.51 9.68
CA ALA A 148 -18.02 -5.14 10.14
C ALA A 148 -16.56 -4.73 10.39
N VAL A 149 -15.80 -5.55 11.13
CA VAL A 149 -14.39 -5.27 11.43
C VAL A 149 -13.56 -5.21 10.15
N ARG A 150 -13.78 -6.12 9.21
CA ARG A 150 -13.09 -6.16 7.92
C ARG A 150 -13.38 -4.90 7.10
N SER A 151 -14.65 -4.47 7.04
CA SER A 151 -15.03 -3.24 6.34
C SER A 151 -14.38 -2.01 6.95
N PHE A 152 -14.34 -1.90 8.29
CA PHE A 152 -13.67 -0.80 8.98
C PHE A 152 -12.16 -0.79 8.71
N LEU A 153 -11.50 -1.95 8.77
CA LEU A 153 -10.07 -2.06 8.47
C LEU A 153 -9.77 -1.70 7.01
N THR A 154 -10.54 -2.24 6.07
CA THR A 154 -10.38 -1.96 4.64
C THR A 154 -10.60 -0.47 4.33
N ALA A 155 -11.61 0.16 4.93
CA ALA A 155 -11.84 1.60 4.80
C ALA A 155 -10.68 2.42 5.40
N GLY A 156 -10.16 2.01 6.56
CA GLY A 156 -9.00 2.62 7.19
C GLY A 156 -7.74 2.50 6.32
N GLU A 157 -7.50 1.35 5.71
CA GLU A 157 -6.40 1.11 4.78
C GLU A 157 -6.52 2.02 3.54
N LEU A 158 -7.70 2.09 2.93
CA LEU A 158 -7.94 2.99 1.80
C LEU A 158 -7.69 4.44 2.15
N LEU A 159 -8.16 4.91 3.30
CA LEU A 159 -7.92 6.28 3.77
C LEU A 159 -6.44 6.55 4.05
N THR A 160 -5.76 5.61 4.70
CA THR A 160 -4.33 5.72 5.03
C THR A 160 -3.43 5.63 3.81
N VAL A 161 -3.91 5.13 2.67
CA VAL A 161 -3.22 5.18 1.37
C VAL A 161 -3.58 6.44 0.57
N LEU A 162 -4.85 6.82 0.57
CA LEU A 162 -5.36 7.96 -0.20
C LEU A 162 -4.83 9.30 0.32
N ILE A 163 -4.90 9.52 1.63
CA ILE A 163 -4.47 10.78 2.26
C ILE A 163 -2.98 11.08 1.97
N PRO A 164 -2.01 10.18 2.22
CA PRO A 164 -0.61 10.46 1.88
C PRO A 164 -0.40 10.65 0.38
N SER A 165 -1.12 9.94 -0.48
CA SER A 165 -1.03 10.16 -1.93
C SER A 165 -1.43 11.60 -2.30
N LEU A 166 -2.55 12.10 -1.76
CA LEU A 166 -2.97 13.50 -1.93
C LEU A 166 -1.97 14.50 -1.33
N LEU A 167 -1.42 14.21 -0.15
CA LEU A 167 -0.40 15.05 0.49
C LEU A 167 0.89 15.14 -0.35
N LEU A 168 1.28 14.04 -1.02
CA LEU A 168 2.43 14.03 -1.92
C LEU A 168 2.16 14.72 -3.25
N LEU A 169 0.90 14.96 -3.60
CA LEU A 169 0.53 15.73 -4.78
C LEU A 169 0.74 17.24 -4.54
N ARG A 170 0.68 17.72 -3.28
CA ARG A 170 0.92 19.14 -2.95
C ARG A 170 2.31 19.62 -3.38
N THR A 171 2.37 20.87 -3.83
CA THR A 171 3.58 21.56 -4.33
C THR A 171 4.74 21.57 -3.33
N ALA A 172 4.46 21.70 -2.04
CA ALA A 172 5.50 21.64 -1.00
C ALA A 172 6.25 20.29 -0.96
N ALA A 173 5.58 19.19 -1.32
CA ALA A 173 6.24 17.88 -1.44
C ALA A 173 7.04 17.78 -2.74
N SER A 174 6.57 18.37 -3.84
CA SER A 174 7.28 18.30 -5.14
C SER A 174 8.62 19.04 -5.11
N GLU A 175 8.72 20.13 -4.36
CA GLU A 175 9.98 20.86 -4.15
C GLU A 175 11.01 20.04 -3.37
N TYR A 176 10.59 19.25 -2.38
CA TYR A 176 11.49 18.39 -1.60
C TYR A 176 12.16 17.30 -2.44
N TYR A 177 11.45 16.78 -3.46
CA TYR A 177 11.96 15.79 -4.40
C TYR A 177 12.57 16.41 -5.66
N ARG A 178 12.65 17.75 -5.76
CA ARG A 178 13.37 18.38 -6.86
C ARG A 178 14.88 18.09 -6.67
N PRO A 179 15.58 17.57 -7.70
CA PRO A 179 17.02 17.46 -7.68
C PRO A 179 17.50 18.86 -7.35
N GLN A 180 18.24 18.98 -6.25
CA GLN A 180 19.04 20.16 -6.04
C GLN A 180 20.10 20.07 -7.13
N LEU A 181 19.78 20.60 -8.31
CA LEU A 181 20.79 21.03 -9.25
C LEU A 181 21.70 21.89 -8.39
N ILE A 182 22.87 21.36 -8.11
CA ILE A 182 23.98 22.16 -7.63
C ILE A 182 24.22 23.06 -8.83
N GLU A 183 23.48 24.18 -8.91
CA GLU A 183 23.85 25.26 -9.79
C GLU A 183 25.30 25.53 -9.43
N PRO A 184 26.25 25.34 -10.36
CA PRO A 184 27.64 25.66 -10.08
C PRO A 184 27.59 27.09 -9.59
N GLY A 185 27.93 27.30 -8.31
CA GLY A 185 27.76 28.59 -7.68
C GLY A 185 28.44 29.64 -8.55
N LEU A 186 27.96 30.87 -8.55
CA LEU A 186 28.47 31.92 -9.45
C LEU A 186 30.02 31.94 -9.48
N GLY A 187 30.67 31.68 -8.34
CA GLY A 187 32.13 31.52 -8.23
C GLY A 187 32.74 30.34 -9.00
N ALA A 188 32.08 29.18 -9.09
CA ALA A 188 32.51 28.06 -9.93
C ALA A 188 32.35 28.38 -11.44
N ILE A 189 31.31 29.13 -11.81
CA ILE A 189 31.15 29.62 -13.19
C ILE A 189 32.22 30.66 -13.53
N LEU A 190 32.52 31.57 -12.60
CA LEU A 190 33.55 32.58 -12.75
C LEU A 190 34.96 31.96 -12.81
N ALA A 191 35.29 31.03 -11.92
CA ALA A 191 36.55 30.30 -11.95
C ALA A 191 36.72 29.48 -13.24
N ALA A 192 35.64 28.88 -13.75
CA ALA A 192 35.66 28.19 -15.04
C ALA A 192 35.84 29.15 -16.23
N ARG A 193 35.37 30.40 -16.13
CA ARG A 193 35.63 31.45 -17.14
C ARG A 193 37.07 31.93 -17.09
N GLU A 194 37.59 32.23 -15.90
CA GLU A 194 38.99 32.66 -15.72
C GLU A 194 39.97 31.60 -16.24
N ALA A 195 39.72 30.32 -15.95
CA ALA A 195 40.54 29.21 -16.46
C ALA A 195 40.50 29.07 -17.99
N ARG A 196 39.40 29.48 -18.65
CA ARG A 196 39.33 29.51 -20.13
C ARG A 196 40.11 30.69 -20.69
N GLN A 197 39.97 31.87 -20.09
CA GLN A 197 40.72 33.06 -20.52
C GLN A 197 42.24 32.84 -20.37
N ALA A 198 42.69 32.25 -19.27
CA ALA A 198 44.10 31.94 -19.05
C ALA A 198 44.68 30.94 -20.09
N ARG A 199 43.86 30.04 -20.65
CA ARG A 199 44.28 29.13 -21.74
C ARG A 199 44.37 29.82 -23.09
N GLU A 200 43.50 30.78 -23.35
CA GLU A 200 43.50 31.54 -24.61
C GLU A 200 44.66 32.54 -24.67
N GLU A 201 45.09 33.08 -23.52
CA GLU A 201 46.24 33.97 -23.43
C GLU A 201 47.58 33.25 -23.46
N GLN A 202 47.62 31.92 -23.29
CA GLN A 202 48.86 31.17 -23.31
C GLN A 202 49.32 30.97 -24.77
N PRO A 203 50.41 31.63 -25.21
CA PRO A 203 50.84 31.54 -26.60
C PRO A 203 51.23 30.09 -26.94
N PRO A 204 50.99 29.66 -28.19
CA PRO A 204 51.34 28.31 -28.62
C PRO A 204 52.84 28.06 -28.36
N PRO A 205 53.22 26.87 -27.88
CA PRO A 205 54.62 26.56 -27.61
C PRO A 205 55.42 26.75 -28.89
N ALA A 206 56.47 27.58 -28.83
CA ALA A 206 57.38 27.80 -29.94
C ALA A 206 58.10 26.47 -30.24
N GLY A 207 57.72 25.84 -31.35
CA GLY A 207 58.39 24.67 -31.93
C GLY A 207 59.61 25.07 -32.74
#